data_AF-A0AB37XMW7-F1
#
_entry.id   AF-A0AB37XMW7-F1
#
_cell.length_a   1.000
_cell.length_b   1.000
_cell.length_c   1.000
_cell.angle_alpha   90.00
_cell.angle_beta   90.00
_cell.angle_gamma   90.00
#
_symmetry.space_group_name_H-M   'P 1'
#
loop_
_entity.id
_entity.type
_entity.pdbx_description
1 polymer ?
#
loop_
_entity_poly.entity_id
_entity_poly.type
_entity_poly.pdbx_seq_one_letter_code
_entity_poly.pdbx_strand_id
1 'polypeptide(L)'
;STSQYEGQGLSMIEAMISKRPVVAFDIKYGTSDFIEDNKNGYLIENHNINDMADKILQLVNNDVLAAEFGSKARENIIEKYSTESILEKWLNLFNS
;
A
#
# COMPACT_ATOMS: atom_id res chain seq x y z
N SER A 1 4.45 3.67 -6.81
CA SER A 1 5.36 2.85 -7.63
C SER A 1 4.88 2.85 -9.07
N THR A 2 5.80 2.99 -10.02
CA THR A 2 5.54 2.83 -11.47
C THR A 2 5.97 1.45 -11.98
N SER A 3 6.33 0.53 -11.08
CA SER A 3 6.71 -0.83 -11.44
C SER A 3 5.62 -1.49 -12.29
N GLN A 4 6.04 -2.35 -13.21
CA GLN A 4 5.14 -3.13 -14.07
C GLN A 4 5.01 -4.58 -13.60
N TYR A 5 5.92 -5.02 -12.72
CA TYR A 5 5.96 -6.37 -12.19
C TYR A 5 6.44 -6.32 -10.75
N GLU A 6 5.67 -6.94 -9.87
CA GLU A 6 6.02 -7.08 -8.45
C GLU A 6 5.69 -8.50 -7.99
N GLY A 7 6.50 -9.02 -7.06
CA GLY A 7 6.18 -10.24 -6.33
C GLY A 7 5.17 -9.98 -5.21
N GLN A 8 5.42 -8.91 -4.44
CA GLN A 8 4.52 -8.43 -3.39
C GLN A 8 4.65 -6.90 -3.26
N GLY A 9 5.87 -6.36 -3.21
CA GLY A 9 6.11 -4.93 -3.08
C GLY A 9 6.46 -4.49 -1.66
N LEU A 10 7.45 -5.15 -1.04
CA LEU A 10 7.93 -4.85 0.32
C LEU A 10 8.32 -3.38 0.52
N SER A 11 8.91 -2.74 -0.49
CA SER A 11 9.27 -1.31 -0.43
C SER A 11 8.05 -0.39 -0.23
N MET A 12 6.90 -0.75 -0.80
CA MET A 12 5.65 -0.02 -0.60
C MET A 12 5.08 -0.28 0.80
N ILE A 13 5.17 -1.52 1.28
CA ILE A 13 4.77 -1.90 2.64
C ILE A 13 5.59 -1.12 3.68
N GLU A 14 6.92 -1.03 3.52
CA GLU A 14 7.82 -0.26 4.40
C GLU A 14 7.48 1.24 4.43
N ALA A 15 7.15 1.81 3.27
CA ALA A 15 6.69 3.20 3.18
C ALA A 15 5.39 3.40 3.98
N MET A 16 4.42 2.49 3.82
CA MET A 16 3.14 2.53 4.54
C MET A 16 3.32 2.38 6.06
N ILE A 17 4.22 1.51 6.52
CA ILE A 17 4.58 1.38 7.96
C ILE A 17 5.11 2.71 8.51
N SER A 18 5.85 3.45 7.69
CA SER A 18 6.43 4.75 8.00
C SER A 18 5.42 5.91 7.87
N LYS A 19 4.12 5.59 7.81
CA LYS A 19 3.01 6.53 7.59
C LYS A 19 3.16 7.35 6.32
N ARG A 20 3.71 6.76 5.26
CA ARG A 20 3.79 7.39 3.93
C ARG A 20 2.74 6.75 3.02
N PRO A 21 1.72 7.49 2.58
CA PRO A 21 0.74 6.95 1.64
C PRO A 21 1.41 6.63 0.31
N VAL A 22 0.93 5.58 -0.35
CA VAL A 22 1.49 5.11 -1.63
C VAL A 22 0.53 5.42 -2.77
N VAL A 23 1.06 5.98 -3.84
CA VAL A 23 0.40 6.05 -5.16
C VAL A 23 1.10 5.05 -6.07
N ALA A 24 0.40 4.03 -6.56
CA ALA A 24 0.99 2.99 -7.39
C ALA A 24 0.03 2.53 -8.49
N PHE A 25 0.59 2.00 -9.58
CA PHE A 25 -0.22 1.30 -10.58
C PHE A 25 -0.80 0.00 -10.01
N ASP A 26 -2.04 -0.32 -10.38
CA ASP A 26 -2.67 -1.62 -10.14
C ASP A 26 -2.07 -2.64 -11.10
N ILE A 27 -1.10 -3.37 -10.58
CA ILE A 27 -0.39 -4.41 -11.32
C ILE A 27 -0.44 -5.72 -10.54
N LYS A 28 -0.41 -6.82 -11.29
CA LYS A 28 -0.15 -8.12 -10.68
C LYS A 28 1.33 -8.20 -10.27
N TYR A 29 1.67 -8.48 -9.01
CA TYR A 29 0.83 -8.75 -7.82
C TYR A 29 1.11 -7.75 -6.69
N GLY A 30 0.31 -7.81 -5.63
CA GLY A 30 0.61 -7.20 -4.33
C GLY A 30 0.05 -5.81 -4.09
N THR A 31 0.13 -4.90 -5.07
CA THR A 31 -0.34 -3.50 -4.89
C THR A 31 -1.78 -3.41 -4.37
N SER A 32 -2.70 -4.20 -4.94
CA SER A 32 -4.10 -4.29 -4.52
C SER A 32 -4.34 -5.06 -3.22
N ASP A 33 -3.35 -5.77 -2.66
CA ASP A 33 -3.51 -6.50 -1.39
C ASP A 33 -3.46 -5.56 -0.18
N PHE A 34 -2.63 -4.52 -0.27
CA PHE A 34 -2.39 -3.57 0.82
C PHE A 34 -2.79 -2.12 0.53
N ILE A 35 -2.90 -1.68 -0.73
CA ILE A 35 -3.42 -0.35 -1.03
C ILE A 35 -4.94 -0.42 -1.13
N GLU A 36 -5.63 0.32 -0.25
CA GLU A 36 -7.07 0.55 -0.32
C GLU A 36 -7.29 1.91 -0.98
N ASP A 37 -7.76 1.88 -2.23
CA ASP A 37 -7.92 3.07 -3.05
C ASP A 37 -8.77 4.15 -2.36
N ASN A 38 -8.29 5.39 -2.41
CA ASN A 38 -8.89 6.57 -1.80
C ASN A 38 -9.15 6.46 -0.28
N LYS A 39 -8.45 5.53 0.41
CA LYS A 39 -8.52 5.35 1.87
C LYS A 39 -7.16 5.42 2.54
N ASN A 40 -6.17 4.70 2.01
CA ASN A 40 -4.82 4.66 2.58
C ASN A 40 -3.71 4.94 1.54
N GLY A 41 -4.11 5.17 0.30
CA GLY A 41 -3.27 5.41 -0.86
C GLY A 41 -4.13 5.54 -2.10
N TYR A 42 -3.49 5.52 -3.27
CA TYR A 42 -4.17 5.50 -4.56
C TYR A 42 -3.68 4.33 -5.40
N LEU A 43 -4.64 3.60 -5.94
CA LEU A 43 -4.42 2.49 -6.83
C LEU A 43 -4.82 2.92 -8.25
N ILE A 44 -3.82 3.21 -9.07
CA ILE A 44 -3.97 3.84 -10.37
C ILE A 44 -4.08 2.77 -11.46
N GLU A 45 -4.97 2.93 -12.43
CA GLU A 45 -4.99 2.04 -13.61
C GLU A 45 -3.60 1.97 -14.26
N ASN A 46 -3.13 0.76 -14.60
CA ASN A 46 -1.77 0.59 -15.13
C ASN A 46 -1.56 1.44 -16.40
N HIS A 47 -0.40 2.10 -16.48
CA HIS A 47 -0.03 3.08 -17.52
C HIS A 47 -0.83 4.39 -17.56
N ASN A 48 -1.80 4.61 -16.66
CA ASN A 48 -2.52 5.89 -16.60
C ASN A 48 -1.69 6.96 -15.87
N ILE A 49 -0.71 7.52 -16.58
CA ILE A 49 0.23 8.52 -16.04
C ILE A 49 -0.46 9.83 -15.66
N ASN A 50 -1.57 10.17 -16.31
CA ASN A 50 -2.29 11.40 -16.04
C ASN A 50 -2.99 11.32 -14.68
N ASP A 51 -3.71 10.23 -14.42
CA ASP A 51 -4.36 10.02 -13.12
C ASP A 51 -3.31 9.89 -12.00
N MET A 52 -2.19 9.20 -12.24
CA MET A 52 -1.08 9.16 -11.26
C MET A 52 -0.57 10.56 -10.93
N ALA A 53 -0.37 11.42 -11.93
CA ALA A 53 0.08 12.80 -11.72
C ALA A 53 -0.94 13.60 -10.89
N ASP A 54 -2.23 13.50 -11.23
CA ASP A 54 -3.31 14.17 -10.52
C ASP A 54 -3.40 13.74 -9.05
N LYS A 55 -3.29 12.43 -8.77
CA LYS A 55 -3.30 11.89 -7.40
C LYS A 55 -2.08 12.31 -6.58
N ILE A 56 -0.90 12.36 -7.20
CA ILE A 56 0.31 12.87 -6.54
C ILE A 56 0.13 14.35 -6.19
N LEU A 57 -0.37 15.16 -7.13
CA LEU A 57 -0.65 16.57 -6.90
C LEU A 57 -1.71 16.77 -5.80
N GLN A 58 -2.73 15.91 -5.73
CA GLN A 58 -3.73 15.96 -4.68
C GLN A 58 -3.14 15.70 -3.30
N LEU A 59 -2.27 14.69 -3.15
CA LEU A 59 -1.64 14.34 -1.88
C LEU A 59 -0.61 15.38 -1.42
N VAL A 60 0.25 15.85 -2.33
CA VAL A 60 1.34 16.78 -1.96
C VAL A 60 0.82 18.18 -1.60
N ASN A 61 -0.36 18.57 -2.09
CA ASN A 61 -0.98 19.87 -1.80
C ASN A 61 -2.03 19.80 -0.66
N ASN A 62 -2.21 18.65 -0.02
CA ASN A 62 -3.17 18.47 1.07
C ASN A 62 -2.56 17.68 2.24
N ASP A 63 -1.90 18.40 3.14
CA ASP A 63 -1.23 17.83 4.32
C ASP A 63 -2.16 17.01 5.22
N VAL A 64 -3.43 17.43 5.34
CA VAL A 64 -4.43 16.73 6.16
C VAL A 64 -4.73 15.36 5.55
N LEU A 65 -4.99 15.32 4.24
CA LEU A 65 -5.25 14.08 3.52
C LEU A 65 -4.03 13.16 3.54
N ALA A 66 -2.83 13.71 3.32
CA ALA A 66 -1.60 12.92 3.35
C ALA A 66 -1.33 12.29 4.72
N ALA A 67 -1.57 13.04 5.81
CA ALA A 67 -1.44 12.54 7.18
C ALA A 67 -2.51 11.49 7.52
N GLU A 68 -3.75 11.68 7.06
CA GLU A 68 -4.85 10.74 7.23
C GLU A 68 -4.54 9.41 6.50
N PHE A 69 -4.22 9.47 5.21
CA PHE A 69 -3.92 8.29 4.42
C PHE A 69 -2.69 7.57 4.96
N GLY A 70 -1.64 8.29 5.34
CA GLY A 70 -0.44 7.71 5.96
C GLY A 70 -0.75 6.96 7.26
N SER A 71 -1.64 7.49 8.10
CA SER A 71 -2.03 6.82 9.35
C SER A 71 -2.83 5.54 9.08
N LYS A 72 -3.82 5.60 8.19
CA LYS A 72 -4.60 4.44 7.74
C LYS A 72 -3.74 3.38 7.05
N ALA A 73 -2.71 3.80 6.31
CA ALA A 73 -1.77 2.90 5.65
C ALA A 73 -1.01 2.07 6.68
N ARG A 74 -0.47 2.71 7.73
CA ARG A 74 0.22 2.01 8.81
C ARG A 74 -0.70 1.04 9.55
N GLU A 75 -1.93 1.46 9.86
CA GLU A 75 -2.93 0.61 10.54
C GLU A 75 -3.22 -0.66 9.73
N ASN A 76 -3.53 -0.51 8.44
CA ASN A 76 -3.80 -1.63 7.54
C ASN A 76 -2.61 -2.60 7.40
N ILE A 77 -1.37 -2.09 7.37
CA ILE A 77 -0.19 -2.98 7.32
C ILE A 77 0.01 -3.74 8.64
N ILE A 78 -0.14 -3.09 9.79
CA ILE A 78 0.00 -3.75 11.09
C ILE A 78 -1.05 -4.86 11.24
N GLU A 79 -2.28 -4.63 10.78
CA GLU A 79 -3.34 -5.63 10.83
C GLU A 79 -3.03 -6.85 9.95
N LYS A 80 -2.57 -6.64 8.72
CA LYS A 80 -2.44 -7.71 7.70
C LYS A 80 -1.08 -8.41 7.68
N TYR A 81 -0.01 -7.71 8.11
CA TYR A 81 1.38 -8.13 7.93
C TYR A 81 2.22 -7.98 9.21
N SER A 82 1.60 -7.97 10.39
CA SER A 82 2.37 -8.07 11.64
C SER A 82 3.21 -9.35 11.68
N THR A 83 4.36 -9.30 12.34
CA THR A 83 5.22 -10.47 12.53
C THR A 83 4.46 -11.60 13.20
N GLU A 84 3.61 -11.26 14.18
CA GLU A 84 2.76 -12.19 14.90
C GLU A 84 1.77 -12.90 13.97
N SER A 85 1.03 -12.15 13.13
CA SER A 85 0.04 -12.73 12.21
C SER A 85 0.67 -13.65 11.15
N ILE A 86 1.87 -13.30 10.66
CA ILE A 86 2.60 -14.13 9.70
C ILE A 86 3.11 -15.41 10.37
N LEU A 87 3.64 -15.30 11.59
CA LEU A 87 4.10 -16.44 12.37
C LEU A 87 2.95 -17.42 12.68
N GLU A 88 1.79 -16.92 13.07
CA GLU A 88 0.59 -17.74 13.32
C GLU A 88 0.16 -18.53 12.08
N LYS A 89 0.21 -17.92 10.89
CA LYS A 89 -0.08 -18.62 9.61
C LYS A 89 0.90 -19.78 9.38
N TRP A 90 2.18 -19.59 9.65
CA TRP A 90 3.19 -20.64 9.54
C TRP A 90 2.98 -21.75 10.58
N LEU A 91 2.75 -21.40 11.85
CA LEU A 91 2.49 -22.36 12.91
C LEU A 91 1.24 -23.21 12.63
N ASN A 92 0.19 -22.60 12.07
CA ASN A 92 -1.01 -23.34 11.66
C ASN A 92 -0.67 -24.41 10.60
N LEU A 93 0.10 -24.03 9.57
CA LEU A 93 0.56 -24.97 8.54
C LEU A 93 1.48 -26.08 9.08
N PHE A 94 2.34 -25.77 10.06
CA PHE A 94 3.26 -26.77 10.63
C PHE A 94 2.59 -27.72 11.63
N ASN A 95 1.51 -27.26 12.27
CA ASN A 95 0.74 -28.06 13.23
C ASN A 95 -0.49 -28.75 12.60
N SER A 96 -0.67 -28.66 11.28
CA SER A 96 -1.74 -29.33 10.52
C SER A 96 -1.41 -30.78 10.20
#